data_AF-A0A926XXN2-F1
#
_entry.id   AF-A0A926XXN2-F1
#
_cell.length_a   1.000
_cell.length_b   1.000
_cell.length_c   1.000
_cell.angle_alpha   90.00
_cell.angle_beta   90.00
_cell.angle_gamma   90.00
#
_symmetry.space_group_name_H-M   'P 1'
#
loop_
_entity.id
_entity.type
_entity.pdbx_description
1 polymer ?
#
loop_
_entity_poly.entity_id
_entity_poly.type
_entity_poly.pdbx_seq_one_letter_code
_entity_poly.pdbx_strand_id
1 'polypeptide(L)' 'MSDEERAEWLAQRKRLVFYFEETQQQIIDYPAKANDEDYLFLTRKAIYYQDMINKLDDLLNSGDN' A
#
# COMPACT_ATOMS: atom_id res chain seq x y z
N MET A 1 8.37 -17.50 11.79
CA MET A 1 8.04 -16.15 12.28
C MET A 1 7.49 -16.30 13.70
N SER A 2 7.98 -15.52 14.65
CA SER A 2 7.42 -15.48 16.01
C SER A 2 6.07 -14.74 16.02
N ASP A 3 5.28 -14.92 17.09
CA ASP A 3 4.02 -14.18 17.24
C ASP A 3 4.23 -12.67 17.31
N GLU A 4 5.34 -12.23 17.93
CA GLU A 4 5.73 -10.82 18.01
C GLU A 4 6.07 -10.26 16.63
N GLU A 5 6.89 -10.98 15.85
CA GLU A 5 7.18 -10.61 14.46
C GLU A 5 5.89 -10.54 13.64
N ARG A 6 5.00 -11.56 13.73
CA ARG A 6 3.73 -11.59 13.00
C ARG A 6 2.84 -10.39 13.35
N ALA A 7 2.78 -10.01 14.62
CA ALA A 7 2.03 -8.84 15.08
C ALA A 7 2.61 -7.53 14.50
N GLU A 8 3.94 -7.39 14.46
CA GLU A 8 4.60 -6.24 13.85
C GLU A 8 4.31 -6.12 12.36
N TRP A 9 4.41 -7.22 11.61
CA TRP A 9 4.12 -7.25 10.18
C TRP A 9 2.65 -6.92 9.90
N LEU A 10 1.70 -7.43 10.69
CA LEU A 10 0.29 -7.07 10.60
C LEU A 10 0.04 -5.58 10.88
N ALA A 11 0.73 -5.01 11.88
CA ALA A 11 0.64 -3.58 12.17
C ALA A 11 1.21 -2.72 11.04
N GLN A 12 2.31 -3.13 10.41
CA GLN A 12 2.87 -2.48 9.23
C GLN A 12 1.91 -2.54 8.05
N ARG A 13 1.32 -3.71 7.78
CA ARG A 13 0.33 -3.91 6.72
C ARG A 13 -0.87 -2.98 6.90
N LYS A 14 -1.41 -2.88 8.13
CA LYS A 14 -2.53 -1.98 8.44
C LYS A 14 -2.21 -0.52 8.13
N ARG A 15 -1.00 -0.06 8.44
CA ARG A 15 -0.56 1.31 8.10
C ARG A 15 -0.46 1.53 6.59
N LEU A 16 0.07 0.55 5.85
CA LEU A 16 0.17 0.65 4.39
C LEU A 16 -1.20 0.66 3.72
N VAL A 17 -2.16 -0.16 4.19
CA VAL A 17 -3.55 -0.13 3.70
C VAL A 17 -4.16 1.25 3.90
N PHE A 18 -3.99 1.85 5.09
CA PHE A 18 -4.46 3.21 5.36
C PHE A 18 -3.86 4.24 4.37
N TYR A 19 -2.54 4.24 4.16
CA TYR A 19 -1.92 5.16 3.21
C TYR A 19 -2.30 4.90 1.75
N PHE A 20 -2.54 3.64 1.40
CA PHE A 20 -3.05 3.28 0.08
C PHE A 20 -4.46 3.85 -0.12
N GLU A 21 -5.37 3.66 0.83
CA GLU A 21 -6.73 4.20 0.79
C GLU A 21 -6.74 5.73 0.73
N GLU A 22 -5.93 6.42 1.55
CA GLU A 22 -5.78 7.88 1.47
C GLU A 22 -5.27 8.33 0.09
N THR A 23 -4.32 7.60 -0.49
CA THR A 23 -3.80 7.95 -1.83
C THR A 23 -4.85 7.68 -2.91
N GLN A 24 -5.63 6.61 -2.81
CA GLN A 24 -6.77 6.35 -3.71
C GLN A 24 -7.81 7.48 -3.62
N GLN A 25 -8.13 7.93 -2.42
CA GLN A 25 -9.06 9.05 -2.24
C GLN A 25 -8.52 10.33 -2.88
N GLN A 26 -7.23 10.63 -2.71
CA GLN A 26 -6.57 11.76 -3.38
C GLN A 26 -6.67 11.65 -4.90
N ILE A 27 -6.48 10.46 -5.50
CA ILE A 27 -6.63 10.25 -6.94
C ILE A 27 -8.07 10.51 -7.39
N ILE A 28 -9.06 9.98 -6.66
CA ILE A 28 -10.49 10.14 -6.97
C ILE A 28 -10.90 11.61 -6.95
N ASP A 29 -10.41 12.37 -5.98
CA ASP A 29 -10.76 13.78 -5.80
C ASP A 29 -9.93 14.72 -6.70
N TYR A 30 -8.91 14.22 -7.40
CA TYR A 30 -8.00 15.04 -8.20
C TYR A 30 -8.56 15.32 -9.60
N PRO A 31 -8.76 16.60 -9.99
CA PRO A 31 -9.25 16.96 -11.32
C PRO A 31 -8.12 16.91 -12.37
N ALA A 32 -7.73 15.69 -12.76
CA ALA A 32 -6.59 15.43 -13.63
C ALA A 32 -6.70 16.07 -15.02
N LYS A 33 -5.57 16.57 -15.53
CA LYS A 33 -5.45 17.09 -16.91
C LYS A 33 -4.52 16.20 -17.74
N ALA A 34 -4.42 16.49 -19.05
CA ALA A 34 -3.43 15.84 -19.90
C ALA A 34 -2.00 16.22 -19.45
N ASN A 35 -1.11 15.23 -19.38
CA ASN A 35 0.29 15.37 -18.93
C ASN A 35 0.43 15.93 -17.50
N ASP A 36 -0.47 15.53 -16.62
CA ASP A 36 -0.48 15.96 -15.22
C ASP A 36 0.49 15.09 -14.38
N GLU A 37 1.67 15.63 -14.12
CA GLU A 37 2.72 14.95 -13.35
C GLU A 37 2.30 14.67 -11.91
N ASP A 38 1.43 15.49 -11.31
CA ASP A 38 0.94 15.26 -9.95
C ASP A 38 0.01 14.04 -9.92
N TYR A 39 -0.89 13.93 -10.89
CA TYR A 39 -1.75 12.75 -11.04
C TYR A 39 -0.93 11.48 -11.31
N LEU A 40 0.11 11.58 -12.15
CA LEU A 40 1.05 10.47 -12.39
C LEU A 40 1.80 10.09 -11.12
N PHE A 41 2.23 11.06 -10.32
CA PHE A 41 2.87 10.81 -9.03
C PHE A 41 1.94 10.08 -8.06
N LEU A 42 0.70 10.54 -7.89
CA LEU A 42 -0.29 9.89 -7.04
C LEU A 42 -0.55 8.44 -7.48
N THR A 43 -0.69 8.21 -8.78
CA THR A 43 -0.89 6.87 -9.34
C THR A 43 0.30 5.95 -9.06
N ARG A 44 1.52 6.43 -9.27
CA ARG A 44 2.75 5.66 -8.95
C ARG A 44 2.86 5.37 -7.45
N LYS A 45 2.49 6.32 -6.60
CA LYS A 45 2.47 6.16 -5.14
C LYS A 45 1.47 5.09 -4.71
N ALA A 46 0.28 5.05 -5.32
CA ALA A 46 -0.70 3.99 -5.07
C ALA A 46 -0.19 2.59 -5.46
N ILE A 47 0.43 2.46 -6.65
CA ILE A 47 1.05 1.20 -7.10
C ILE A 47 2.11 0.74 -6.11
N TYR A 48 2.99 1.66 -5.68
CA TYR A 48 4.01 1.35 -4.69
C TYR A 48 3.44 0.77 -3.39
N TYR A 49 2.38 1.38 -2.84
CA TYR A 49 1.76 0.84 -1.62
C TYR A 49 1.11 -0.52 -1.85
N GLN A 50 0.43 -0.73 -2.98
CA GLN A 50 -0.15 -2.02 -3.32
C GLN A 50 0.92 -3.11 -3.41
N ASP A 51 2.05 -2.83 -4.06
CA ASP A 51 3.18 -3.76 -4.16
C ASP A 51 3.76 -4.12 -2.78
N MET A 52 3.88 -3.13 -1.90
CA MET A 52 4.36 -3.36 -0.53
C MET A 52 3.37 -4.18 0.29
N ILE A 53 2.07 -3.94 0.15
CA ILE A 53 1.02 -4.75 0.78
C ILE A 53 1.11 -6.20 0.30
N ASN A 54 1.24 -6.42 -1.01
CA ASN A 54 1.35 -7.76 -1.57
C ASN A 54 2.58 -8.50 -1.04
N LYS A 55 3.75 -7.85 -1.00
CA LYS A 55 4.97 -8.44 -0.44
C LYS A 55 4.82 -8.80 1.04
N LEU A 56 4.11 -7.97 1.82
CA LEU A 56 3.82 -8.28 3.21
C LEU A 56 2.85 -9.45 3.34
N ASP A 57 1.85 -9.54 2.48
CA ASP A 57 0.93 -10.67 2.44
C ASP A 57 1.66 -11.98 2.10
N ASP A 58 2.60 -11.95 1.16
CA ASP A 58 3.44 -13.11 0.85
C ASP A 58 4.31 -13.54 2.05
N LEU A 59 4.91 -12.58 2.77
CA LEU A 59 5.68 -12.87 3.99
C LEU A 59 4.82 -13.44 5.12
N LEU A 60 3.62 -12.88 5.32
CA LEU A 60 2.68 -13.33 6.35
C LEU A 60 2.14 -14.74 6.06
N ASN A 61 1.93 -15.09 4.79
CA ASN A 61 1.36 -16.38 4.38
C ASN A 61 2.41 -17.47 4.10
N SER A 62 3.68 -17.10 3.86
CA SER A 62 4.77 -18.06 3.64
C SER A 62 5.27 -18.73 4.94
N GLY A 63 4.90 -18.21 6.11
CA GLY A 63 5.19 -18.82 7.41
C GLY A 63 4.23 -19.93 7.85
N ASP A 64 3.14 -20.16 7.10
CA ASP A 64 2.11 -21.18 7.39
C ASP A 64 2.28 -22.45 6.51
N ASN A 65 3.38 -22.58 5.74
CA ASN A 65 3.76 -23.77 4.93
C ASN A 65 4.96 -24.54 5.49
#